data_AF-A0A2Z4PPM7-F1
#
_entry.id   AF-A0A2Z4PPM7-F1
#
_cell.length_a   1.000
_cell.length_b   1.000
_cell.length_c   1.000
_cell.angle_alpha   90.00
_cell.angle_beta   90.00
_cell.angle_gamma   90.00
#
_symmetry.space_group_name_H-M   'P 1'
#
loop_
_entity.id
_entity.type
_entity.pdbx_description
1 polymer ?
#
loop_
_entity_poly.entity_id
_entity_poly.type
_entity_poly.pdbx_seq_one_letter_code
_entity_poly.pdbx_strand_id
1 'polypeptide(L)' 'MQLVDSLIRIVLTIAFFYTFKAYLDVQNDLLVAFGSVLCSFIVFKGSVFLFNKWVTKKSPS' A
#
# COMPACT_ATOMS: atom_id res chain seq x y z
N MET A 1 -18.10 2.18 4.62
CA MET A 1 -16.85 1.40 4.41
C MET A 1 -15.56 2.19 4.67
N GLN A 2 -15.59 3.49 4.98
CA GLN A 2 -14.36 4.29 5.24
C GLN A 2 -13.46 3.74 6.36
N LEU A 3 -14.04 3.12 7.40
CA LEU A 3 -13.26 2.54 8.50
C LEU A 3 -12.38 1.39 8.00
N VAL A 4 -12.92 0.54 7.14
CA VAL A 4 -12.23 -0.62 6.57
C VAL A 4 -11.14 -0.16 5.61
N ASP A 5 -11.41 0.84 4.76
CA ASP A 5 -10.40 1.45 3.89
C ASP A 5 -9.21 2.02 4.66
N SER A 6 -9.48 2.73 5.77
CA SER A 6 -8.44 3.23 6.66
C SER A 6 -7.66 2.08 7.32
N LEU A 7 -8.34 1.03 7.78
CA LEU A 7 -7.72 -0.10 8.43
C LEU A 7 -6.79 -0.87 7.48
N ILE A 8 -7.24 -1.10 6.25
CA ILE A 8 -6.43 -1.73 5.20
C ILE A 8 -5.18 -0.89 4.91
N ARG A 9 -5.32 0.43 4.79
CA ARG A 9 -4.17 1.31 4.53
C ARG A 9 -3.16 1.29 5.68
N ILE A 10 -3.63 1.25 6.92
CA ILE A 10 -2.77 1.16 8.11
C ILE A 10 -2.02 -0.18 8.14
N VAL A 11 -2.74 -1.30 7.96
CA VAL A 11 -2.13 -2.63 7.93
C VAL A 11 -1.11 -2.76 6.80
N LEU A 12 -1.43 -2.25 5.60
CA LEU A 12 -0.53 -2.24 4.46
C LEU A 12 0.74 -1.44 4.74
N THR A 13 0.60 -0.27 5.39
CA THR A 13 1.74 0.58 5.77
C THR A 13 2.65 -0.12 6.78
N ILE A 14 2.07 -0.79 7.78
CA ILE A 14 2.83 -1.56 8.77
C ILE A 14 3.56 -2.73 8.11
N ALA A 15 2.90 -3.45 7.21
CA ALA A 15 3.51 -4.55 6.46
C ALA A 15 4.70 -4.06 5.62
N PHE A 16 4.56 -2.94 4.91
CA PHE A 16 5.68 -2.33 4.19
C PHE A 16 6.80 -1.89 5.12
N PHE A 17 6.49 -1.31 6.28
CA PHE A 17 7.49 -0.89 7.26
C PHE A 17 8.37 -2.05 7.73
N TYR A 18 7.77 -3.17 8.15
CA TYR A 18 8.54 -4.33 8.56
C TYR A 18 9.29 -4.98 7.39
N THR A 19 8.70 -4.99 6.20
CA THR A 19 9.37 -5.52 5.00
C THR A 19 10.59 -4.66 4.65
N PHE A 20 10.46 -3.34 4.59
CA PHE A 20 11.58 -2.45 4.31
C PHE A 20 12.63 -2.49 5.41
N LYS A 21 12.23 -2.60 6.68
CA LYS A 21 13.18 -2.76 7.79
C LYS A 21 13.99 -4.05 7.66
N ALA A 22 13.35 -5.16 7.27
CA ALA A 22 14.02 -6.43 7.07
C ALA A 22 14.93 -6.45 5.81
N TYR A 23 14.54 -5.76 4.74
CA TYR A 23 15.27 -5.80 3.47
C TYR A 23 16.36 -4.74 3.33
N LEU A 24 16.16 -3.54 3.87
CA LEU A 24 17.08 -2.42 3.67
C LEU A 24 18.08 -2.22 4.80
N ASP A 25 17.89 -2.87 5.96
CA ASP A 25 18.74 -2.75 7.16
C ASP A 25 19.07 -1.29 7.53
N VAL A 26 18.15 -0.38 7.24
CA VAL A 26 18.33 1.06 7.46
C VAL A 26 18.17 1.32 8.95
N GLN A 27 19.26 1.76 9.58
CA GLN A 27 19.27 2.11 11.01
C GLN A 27 18.28 3.23 11.38
N ASN A 28 17.90 4.06 10.41
CA ASN A 28 17.04 5.21 10.64
C ASN A 28 15.55 4.84 10.46
N ASP A 29 14.92 4.44 11.56
CA ASP A 29 13.51 4.04 11.60
C ASP A 29 12.56 5.11 11.06
N LEU A 30 12.90 6.40 11.20
CA LEU A 30 12.07 7.50 10.71
C LEU A 30 12.04 7.55 9.17
N LEU A 31 13.17 7.29 8.52
CA LEU A 31 13.29 7.26 7.06
C LEU A 31 12.51 6.08 6.48
N VAL A 32 12.63 4.91 7.13
CA VAL A 32 11.90 3.70 6.74
C VAL A 32 10.39 3.91 6.88
N ALA A 33 9.95 4.54 7.97
CA ALA A 33 8.53 4.88 8.18
C ALA A 33 8.00 5.77 7.06
N PHE A 34 8.74 6.83 6.72
CA PHE A 34 8.34 7.76 5.68
C PHE A 34 8.28 7.09 4.29
N GLY A 35 9.28 6.27 3.95
CA GLY A 35 9.30 5.51 2.70
C GLY A 35 8.17 4.47 2.61
N SER A 36 7.83 3.85 3.74
CA SER A 36 6.78 2.82 3.81
C SER A 36 5.38 3.41 3.60
N VAL A 37 5.13 4.60 4.15
CA VAL A 37 3.87 5.35 3.91
C VAL A 37 3.74 5.72 2.44
N LEU A 38 4.82 6.19 1.82
CA LEU A 38 4.81 6.55 0.39
C LEU A 38 4.57 5.32 -0.51
N CYS A 39 5.25 4.21 -0.23
CA CYS A 39 5.06 2.97 -0.98
C CYS A 39 3.66 2.39 -0.79
N SER A 40 3.13 2.35 0.44
CA SER A 40 1.79 1.82 0.69
C SER A 40 0.73 2.65 -0.03
N PHE A 41 0.90 3.98 -0.10
CA PHE A 41 -0.02 4.86 -0.82
C PHE A 41 -0.01 4.59 -2.33
N ILE A 42 1.18 4.47 -2.94
CA ILE A 42 1.32 4.17 -4.37
C ILE A 42 0.73 2.80 -4.69
N VAL A 43 1.04 1.79 -3.89
CA VAL A 43 0.55 0.41 -4.08
C VAL A 43 -0.97 0.35 -3.93
N PHE A 44 -1.54 1.06 -2.95
CA PHE A 44 -2.98 1.12 -2.76
C PHE A 44 -3.67 1.81 -3.95
N LYS A 45 -3.18 2.97 -4.40
CA LYS A 45 -3.70 3.67 -5.58
C LYS A 45 -3.56 2.85 -6.86
N GLY A 46 -2.40 2.23 -7.06
CA GLY A 46 -2.11 1.37 -8.21
C GLY A 46 -3.00 0.13 -8.24
N SER A 47 -3.21 -0.50 -7.09
CA SER A 47 -4.10 -1.66 -6.95
C SER A 47 -5.55 -1.29 -7.26
N VAL A 48 -6.05 -0.17 -6.74
CA VAL A 48 -7.41 0.32 -7.08
C VAL A 48 -7.53 0.63 -8.57
N PHE A 49 -6.52 1.26 -9.18
CA PHE A 49 -6.54 1.55 -10.61
C PHE A 49 -6.51 0.28 -11.47
N LEU A 50 -5.65 -0.69 -11.13
CA LEU A 50 -5.58 -1.99 -11.81
C LEU A 50 -6.88 -2.78 -11.63
N PHE A 51 -7.43 -2.79 -10.42
CA PHE A 51 -8.68 -3.47 -10.11
C PHE A 51 -9.83 -2.85 -10.88
N ASN A 52 -9.95 -1.51 -10.90
CA ASN A 52 -10.94 -0.81 -11.71
C ASN A 52 -10.78 -1.13 -13.20
N LYS A 53 -9.55 -1.16 -13.71
CA LYS A 53 -9.25 -1.49 -15.11
C LYS A 53 -9.60 -2.95 -15.44
N TRP A 54 -9.39 -3.88 -14.51
CA TRP A 54 -9.76 -5.29 -14.65
C TRP A 54 -11.27 -5.51 -14.57
N VAL A 55 -11.95 -4.81 -13.66
CA VAL A 55 -13.41 -4.88 -13.49
C VAL A 55 -14.12 -4.26 -14.70
N THR A 56 -13.68 -3.10 -15.20
CA THR A 56 -14.23 -2.52 -16.44
C THR A 56 -13.90 -3.35 -17.68
N LYS A 57 -12.77 -4.07 -17.72
CA LYS A 57 -12.52 -5.08 -18.77
C LYS A 57 -13.47 -6.28 -18.73
N LYS A 58 -14.14 -6.54 -17.60
CA LYS A 58 -15.12 -7.63 -17.45
C LYS A 58 -16.57 -7.23 -17.78
N SER A 59 -16.86 -5.96 -18.08
CA SER A 59 -18.16 -5.53 -18.64
C SER A 59 -18.04 -5.06 -20.09
N PRO A 60 -17.95 -5.98 -21.05
CA PRO A 60 -18.62 -5.85 -22.32
C PRO A 60 -19.86 -6.76 -22.32
N SER A 61 -20.95 -6.32 -21.68
CA SER A 61 -22.34 -6.64 -22.04
C SER A 61 -23.30 -5.88 -21.12
#